data_AF-A0A744VFL3-F1
#
_entry.id   AF-A0A744VFL3-F1
#
_cell.length_a   1.000
_cell.length_b   1.000
_cell.length_c   1.000
_cell.angle_alpha   90.00
_cell.angle_beta   90.00
_cell.angle_gamma   90.00
#
_symmetry.space_group_name_H-M   'P 1'
#
loop_
_entity.id
_entity.type
_entity.pdbx_description
1 polymer ?
#
loop_
_entity_poly.entity_id
_entity_poly.type
_entity_poly.pdbx_seq_one_letter_code
_entity_poly.pdbx_strand_id
1 'polypeptide(L)' 'MKGIEKIIADAKRAGCTVYEKNGRYEITKPNRKNITLIISPDGTAYRGDVDLTVTKTIRTQKEMKKALGL' A
#
# COMPACT_ATOMS: atom_id res chain seq x y z
N MET A 1 -2.67 -17.32 -9.40
CA MET A 1 -2.38 -15.87 -9.28
C MET A 1 -2.16 -15.54 -7.82
N LYS A 2 -1.01 -14.95 -7.51
CA LYS A 2 -0.72 -14.45 -6.16
C LYS A 2 -1.70 -13.32 -5.84
N GLY A 3 -2.12 -13.17 -4.58
CA GLY A 3 -3.23 -12.25 -4.22
C GLY A 3 -3.06 -10.81 -4.71
N ILE A 4 -1.84 -10.29 -4.72
CA ILE A 4 -1.50 -8.92 -5.17
C ILE A 4 -1.73 -8.76 -6.68
N GLU A 5 -1.34 -9.75 -7.51
CA GLU A 5 -1.50 -9.69 -8.97
C GLU A 5 -2.96 -9.50 -9.37
N LYS A 6 -3.88 -10.16 -8.63
CA LYS A 6 -5.32 -10.00 -8.82
C LYS A 6 -5.78 -8.58 -8.48
N ILE A 7 -5.31 -8.01 -7.38
CA ILE A 7 -5.63 -6.63 -6.99
C ILE A 7 -5.14 -5.63 -8.06
N ILE A 8 -3.93 -5.82 -8.59
CA ILE A 8 -3.40 -4.96 -9.65
C ILE A 8 -4.24 -5.07 -10.93
N ALA A 9 -4.64 -6.28 -11.31
CA ALA A 9 -5.51 -6.50 -12.47
C ALA A 9 -6.89 -5.84 -12.29
N ASP A 10 -7.49 -5.99 -11.11
CA ASP A 10 -8.79 -5.38 -10.80
C ASP A 10 -8.70 -3.85 -10.76
N ALA A 11 -7.61 -3.28 -10.23
CA ALA A 11 -7.36 -1.84 -10.22
C ALA A 11 -7.25 -1.28 -11.65
N LYS A 12 -6.49 -1.95 -12.53
CA LYS A 12 -6.39 -1.58 -13.95
C LYS A 12 -7.75 -1.65 -14.65
N ARG A 13 -8.54 -2.71 -14.38
CA ARG A 13 -9.89 -2.86 -14.93
C ARG A 13 -10.84 -1.74 -14.48
N ALA A 14 -10.67 -1.23 -13.27
CA ALA A 14 -11.43 -0.10 -12.74
C ALA A 14 -10.95 1.27 -13.25
N GLY A 15 -9.96 1.31 -14.15
CA GLY A 15 -9.41 2.56 -14.71
C GLY A 15 -8.43 3.28 -13.77
N CYS A 16 -7.98 2.63 -12.70
CA CYS A 16 -6.92 3.19 -11.85
C CYS A 16 -5.59 3.22 -12.61
N THR A 17 -4.80 4.25 -12.36
CA THR A 17 -3.40 4.28 -12.80
C THR A 17 -2.55 3.51 -11.80
N VAL A 18 -1.71 2.60 -12.30
CA VAL A 18 -0.80 1.78 -11.48
C VAL A 18 0.63 2.06 -11.93
N TYR A 19 1.47 2.49 -11.00
CA TYR A 19 2.91 2.66 -11.19
C TYR A 19 3.66 1.58 -10.40
N GLU A 20 4.68 1.00 -11.00
CA GLU A 20 5.62 0.12 -10.30
C GLU A 20 6.94 0.87 -10.11
N LYS A 21 7.39 1.01 -8.86
CA LYS A 21 8.64 1.71 -8.52
C LYS A 21 9.31 0.97 -7.38
N ASN A 22 10.60 0.66 -7.49
CA ASN A 22 11.39 0.04 -6.42
C ASN A 22 10.71 -1.20 -5.77
N GLY A 23 10.04 -2.03 -6.59
CA GLY A 23 9.33 -3.23 -6.13
C GLY A 23 8.02 -2.99 -5.38
N ARG A 24 7.56 -1.74 -5.24
CA ARG A 24 6.22 -1.39 -4.74
C ARG A 24 5.29 -0.94 -5.86
N TYR A 25 3.99 -1.14 -5.66
CA TYR A 25 2.94 -0.60 -6.52
C TYR A 25 2.35 0.67 -5.89
N GLU A 26 2.30 1.75 -6.66
CA GLU A 26 1.58 2.98 -6.33
C GLU A 26 0.33 3.06 -7.21
N ILE A 27 -0.84 3.13 -6.60
CA ILE A 27 -2.14 3.11 -7.29
C ILE A 27 -2.88 4.41 -7.05
N THR A 28 -3.32 5.04 -8.13
CA THR A 28 -4.12 6.26 -8.12
C THR A 28 -5.50 5.97 -8.71
N LYS A 29 -6.56 6.35 -7.98
CA LYS A 29 -7.94 6.27 -8.49
C LYS A 29 -8.13 7.15 -9.74
N PRO A 30 -9.10 6.81 -10.62
CA PRO A 30 -9.50 7.68 -11.71
C PRO A 30 -9.78 9.10 -11.20
N ASN A 31 -9.39 10.11 -11.97
CA ASN A 31 -9.63 11.53 -11.69
C ASN A 31 -9.02 12.04 -10.37
N ARG A 32 -8.03 11.33 -9.80
CA ARG A 32 -7.22 11.81 -8.67
C ARG A 32 -5.78 12.05 -9.12
N LYS A 33 -5.14 13.07 -8.56
CA LYS A 33 -3.71 13.35 -8.79
C LYS A 33 -2.81 12.66 -7.77
N ASN A 34 -3.33 12.39 -6.58
CA ASN A 34 -2.56 11.83 -5.47
C ASN A 34 -2.68 10.31 -5.43
N ILE A 35 -1.61 9.67 -4.97
CA ILE A 35 -1.57 8.23 -4.71
C ILE A 35 -2.69 7.88 -3.72
N THR A 36 -3.42 6.82 -4.01
CA THR A 36 -4.50 6.30 -3.17
C THR A 36 -4.04 5.11 -2.34
N LEU A 37 -3.28 4.21 -2.92
CA LEU A 37 -2.80 2.99 -2.26
C LEU A 37 -1.34 2.73 -2.65
N ILE A 38 -0.53 2.30 -1.68
CA ILE A 38 0.83 1.82 -1.90
C ILE A 38 0.88 0.37 -1.42
N ILE A 39 1.34 -0.56 -2.26
CA ILE A 39 1.54 -1.98 -1.89
C ILE A 39 3.03 -2.26 -1.94
N SER A 40 3.62 -2.59 -0.79
CA SER A 40 5.03 -2.93 -0.65
C SER A 40 5.36 -4.33 -1.20
N PRO A 41 6.64 -4.62 -1.47
CA PRO A 41 7.07 -5.95 -1.96
C PRO A 41 6.67 -7.11 -1.04
N ASP A 42 6.58 -6.85 0.27
CA ASP A 42 6.17 -7.82 1.29
C ASP A 42 4.64 -8.02 1.37
N GLY A 43 3.87 -7.31 0.53
CA GLY A 43 2.42 -7.35 0.48
C GLY A 43 1.71 -6.42 1.47
N THR A 44 2.44 -5.68 2.30
CA THR A 44 1.86 -4.66 3.18
C THR A 44 1.29 -3.52 2.34
N ALA A 45 0.07 -3.08 2.66
CA ALA A 45 -0.58 -1.99 1.96
C ALA A 45 -0.77 -0.77 2.86
N TYR A 46 -0.56 0.42 2.31
CA TYR A 46 -0.70 1.71 2.97
C TYR A 46 -1.61 2.62 2.16
N ARG A 47 -2.37 3.49 2.83
CA ARG A 47 -3.08 4.56 2.13
C ARG A 47 -2.07 5.60 1.64
N GLY A 48 -2.32 6.17 0.47
CA GLY A 48 -1.40 7.12 -0.15
C GLY A 48 -1.35 8.50 0.53
N ASP A 49 -2.21 8.78 1.51
CA ASP A 49 -2.16 9.97 2.36
C ASP A 49 -1.33 9.77 3.64
N VAL A 50 -0.79 8.57 3.84
CA VAL A 50 0.12 8.28 4.95
C VAL A 50 1.56 8.53 4.50
N ASP A 51 2.28 9.39 5.22
CA ASP A 51 3.69 9.62 4.97
C ASP A 51 4.54 8.44 5.45
N LEU A 52 4.96 7.59 4.51
CA LEU A 52 5.79 6.40 4.73
C LEU A 52 7.17 6.70 5.33
N THR A 53 7.67 7.94 5.25
CA THR A 53 8.94 8.32 5.89
C THR A 53 8.78 8.53 7.40
N VAL A 54 7.56 8.84 7.85
CA VAL A 54 7.21 9.02 9.26
C VAL A 54 6.49 7.79 9.82
N THR A 55 5.88 6.96 8.97
CA THR A 55 5.12 5.80 9.45
C THR A 55 6.04 4.72 9.98
N LYS A 56 5.96 4.47 11.28
CA LYS A 56 6.65 3.35 11.91
C LYS A 56 5.85 2.07 11.63
N THR A 57 6.26 1.29 10.62
CA THR A 57 5.62 0.01 10.32
C THR A 57 5.75 -0.94 11.51
N ILE A 58 4.62 -1.32 12.10
CA ILE A 58 4.54 -2.31 13.17
C ILE A 58 4.59 -3.70 12.52
N ARG A 59 5.69 -4.44 12.73
CA ARG A 59 5.90 -5.75 12.10
C ARG A 59 5.83 -6.91 13.09
N THR A 60 6.00 -6.64 14.37
CA THR A 60 6.06 -7.67 15.41
C THR A 60 4.95 -7.50 16.45
N GLN A 61 4.55 -8.61 17.09
CA GLN A 61 3.60 -8.56 18.21
C GLN A 61 4.10 -7.66 19.36
N LYS A 62 5.43 -7.59 19.56
CA LYS A 62 6.05 -6.71 20.56
C LYS A 62 5.80 -5.23 20.24
N GLU A 63 5.95 -4.85 18.97
CA GLU A 63 5.66 -3.48 18.52
C GLU A 63 4.17 -3.16 18.59
N MET A 64 3.29 -4.14 18.31
CA MET A 64 1.83 -4.00 18.48
C MET A 64 1.48 -3.69 19.93
N LYS A 65 2.00 -4.49 20.88
CA LYS A 65 1.79 -4.26 22.32
C LYS A 65 2.26 -2.88 22.75
N LYS A 66 3.46 -2.47 22.33
CA LYS A 66 3.98 -1.12 22.59
C LYS A 66 3.08 -0.01 22.04
N ALA A 67 2.54 -0.17 20.83
CA ALA A 67 1.63 0.80 20.25
C ALA A 67 0.28 0.87 20.99
N LEU A 68 -0.15 -0.25 21.59
CA LEU A 68 -1.37 -0.33 22.40
C LEU A 68 -1.16 0.08 23.86
N GLY A 69 0.07 0.41 24.29
CA GLY A 69 0.38 0.69 25.70
C GLY A 69 0.31 -0.53 26.61
N LEU A 70 0.49 -1.73 26.04
CA LEU A 70 0.45 -3.04 26.71
C LEU A 70 1.85 -3.61 26.98
#